data_AF-A0A9N9II35-F1
#
_entry.id   AF-A0A9N9II35-F1
#
_cell.length_a   1.000
_cell.length_b   1.000
_cell.length_c   1.000
_cell.angle_alpha   90.00
_cell.angle_beta   90.00
_cell.angle_gamma   90.00
#
_symmetry.space_group_name_H-M   'P 1'
#
loop_
_entity.id
_entity.type
_entity.pdbx_description
1 polymer ?
#
loop_
_entity_poly.entity_id
_entity_poly.type
_entity_poly.pdbx_seq_one_letter_code
_entity_poly.pdbx_strand_id
1 'polypeptide(L)' 'LIERLPQQRIEAQTNVIKVQDKQKKYHDQHINPHDYQISNKVLLFNARLYTKGISQKKLEEQFTGPFYIHNKFNNSTYQL' A
#
# COMPACT_ATOMS: atom_id res chain seq x y z
N LEU A 1 29.96 24.10 22.33
CA LEU A 1 29.52 22.71 21.99
C LEU A 1 28.01 22.51 22.16
N ILE A 2 27.39 23.09 23.21
CA ILE A 2 26.00 22.79 23.63
C ILE A 2 24.93 23.33 22.66
N GLU A 3 25.16 24.45 21.97
CA GLU A 3 24.19 25.03 21.03
C GLU A 3 24.11 24.34 19.66
N ARG A 4 25.11 23.50 19.32
CA ARG A 4 25.20 22.84 18.02
C ARG A 4 24.20 21.69 17.86
N LEU A 5 23.92 20.98 18.96
CA LEU A 5 23.02 19.82 18.96
C LEU A 5 21.55 20.19 18.68
N PRO A 6 20.96 21.24 19.31
CA PRO A 6 19.62 21.69 18.96
C PRO A 6 19.48 22.10 17.49
N GLN A 7 20.46 22.82 16.95
CA GLN A 7 20.45 23.28 15.56
C GLN A 7 20.48 22.10 14.58
N GLN A 8 21.37 21.13 14.81
CA GLN A 8 21.46 19.92 13.97
C GLN A 8 20.18 19.07 14.03
N ARG A 9 19.50 19.03 15.18
CA ARG A 9 18.21 18.33 15.31
C ARG A 9 17.12 18.99 14.49
N ILE A 10 17.03 20.32 14.53
CA ILE A 10 16.06 21.08 13.73
C ILE A 10 16.34 20.87 12.25
N GLU A 11 17.60 21.02 11.83
CA GLU A 11 18.01 20.80 10.44
C GLU A 11 17.68 19.38 9.95
N ALA A 12 18.00 18.36 10.76
CA ALA A 12 17.67 16.97 10.43
C ALA A 12 16.16 16.76 10.29
N GLN A 13 15.34 17.31 11.20
CA GLN A 13 13.88 17.21 11.11
C GLN A 13 13.34 17.89 9.85
N THR A 14 13.80 19.11 9.54
CA THR A 14 13.39 19.83 8.32
C THR A 14 13.77 19.04 7.07
N ASN A 15 14.96 18.45 7.04
CA ASN A 15 15.40 17.62 5.92
C ASN A 15 14.56 16.36 5.76
N VAL A 16 14.23 15.67 6.86
CA VAL A 16 13.34 14.50 6.84
C VAL A 16 11.98 14.86 6.26
N ILE A 17 11.34 15.93 6.75
CA ILE A 17 10.03 16.37 6.25
C ILE A 17 10.10 16.69 4.77
N LYS A 18 11.14 17.41 4.33
CA LYS A 18 11.33 17.78 2.92
C LYS A 18 11.49 16.56 2.01
N VAL A 19 12.26 15.56 2.45
CA VAL A 19 12.47 14.33 1.68
C VAL A 19 11.19 13.50 1.63
N GLN A 20 10.47 13.37 2.74
CA GLN A 20 9.20 12.65 2.79
C GLN A 20 8.14 13.29 1.89
N ASP A 21 8.02 14.62 1.89
CA ASP A 21 7.10 15.34 1.00
C ASP A 21 7.46 15.16 -0.48
N LYS A 22 8.76 15.22 -0.82
CA LYS A 22 9.24 14.94 -2.19
C LYS A 22 8.91 13.50 -2.60
N GLN A 23 9.13 12.53 -1.72
CA GLN A 23 8.83 11.13 -1.99
C GLN A 23 7.34 10.90 -2.19
N LYS A 24 6.48 11.50 -1.35
CA LYS A 24 5.03 11.43 -1.48
C LYS A 24 4.56 12.04 -2.80
N LYS A 25 5.03 13.24 -3.14
CA LYS A 25 4.70 13.90 -4.42
C LYS A 25 5.09 13.06 -5.62
N TYR A 26 6.29 12.49 -5.60
CA TYR A 26 6.74 11.60 -6.67
C TYR A 26 5.82 10.37 -6.76
N HIS A 27 5.55 9.70 -5.64
CA HIS A 27 4.66 8.55 -5.60
C HIS A 27 3.26 8.90 -6.13
N ASP A 28 2.65 9.98 -5.65
CA ASP A 28 1.31 10.41 -6.04
C ASP A 28 1.23 10.81 -7.53
N GLN A 29 2.32 11.27 -8.14
CA GLN A 29 2.40 11.56 -9.57
C GLN A 29 2.57 10.32 -10.45
N HIS A 30 3.17 9.25 -9.92
CA HIS A 30 3.53 8.05 -10.68
C HIS A 30 2.68 6.83 -10.34
N ILE A 31 1.78 6.94 -9.36
CA ILE A 31 0.82 5.89 -9.07
C ILE A 31 -0.17 5.79 -10.22
N ASN A 32 -0.27 4.60 -10.80
CA ASN A 32 -1.36 4.27 -11.71
C ASN A 32 -2.54 3.82 -10.86
N PRO A 33 -3.62 4.63 -10.73
CA PRO A 33 -4.78 4.20 -9.98
C PRO A 33 -5.41 2.99 -10.68
N HIS A 34 -5.45 1.87 -9.97
CA HIS A 34 -6.17 0.68 -10.44
C HIS A 34 -7.58 0.72 -9.88
N ASP A 35 -8.54 1.04 -10.74
CA ASP A 35 -9.94 1.20 -10.38
C ASP A 35 -10.78 0.10 -11.02
N TYR A 36 -11.43 -0.71 -10.18
CA TYR A 36 -12.26 -1.79 -10.67
C TYR A 36 -13.69 -1.31 -10.94
N GLN A 37 -14.33 -1.92 -11.93
CA GLN A 37 -15.73 -1.64 -12.29
C GLN A 37 -16.64 -2.79 -11.89
N ILE A 38 -17.93 -2.49 -11.73
CA ILE A 38 -18.97 -3.51 -11.54
C ILE A 38 -18.90 -4.51 -12.69
N SER A 39 -19.08 -5.80 -12.39
CA SER A 39 -18.92 -6.96 -13.28
C SER A 39 -17.48 -7.28 -13.71
N ASN A 40 -16.45 -6.57 -13.21
CA ASN A 40 -15.08 -7.05 -13.40
C ASN A 40 -14.87 -8.37 -12.66
N LYS A 41 -14.20 -9.31 -13.34
CA LYS A 41 -13.79 -10.59 -12.77
C LYS A 41 -12.47 -10.41 -12.01
N VAL A 42 -12.46 -10.77 -10.73
CA VAL A 42 -11.31 -10.57 -9.85
C VAL A 42 -11.02 -11.82 -9.01
N LEU A 43 -9.81 -11.87 -8.45
CA LEU A 43 -9.38 -12.88 -7.50
C LEU A 43 -9.19 -12.23 -6.13
N LEU A 44 -9.61 -12.92 -5.07
CA LEU A 44 -9.44 -12.45 -3.70
C LEU A 44 -8.11 -12.95 -3.15
N PHE A 45 -7.22 -12.05 -2.75
CA PHE A 45 -5.96 -12.40 -2.12
C PHE A 45 -6.15 -12.81 -0.66
N ASN A 46 -5.64 -13.99 -0.29
CA ASN A 46 -5.70 -14.53 1.07
C ASN A 46 -4.41 -14.23 1.84
N ALA A 47 -4.36 -13.07 2.50
CA ALA A 47 -3.20 -12.62 3.28
C ALA A 47 -2.81 -13.57 4.43
N ARG A 48 -3.72 -14.41 4.92
CA ARG A 48 -3.42 -15.41 5.98
C ARG A 48 -2.50 -16.52 5.47
N LEU A 49 -2.59 -16.86 4.19
CA LEU A 49 -1.72 -17.86 3.57
C LEU A 49 -0.33 -17.28 3.29
N TYR A 50 -0.27 -15.99 2.93
CA TYR A 50 0.99 -15.28 2.72
C TYR A 50 1.81 -15.07 4.00
N THR A 51 1.14 -14.71 5.10
CA THR A 51 1.81 -14.35 6.37
C THR A 51 2.27 -15.54 7.21
N LYS A 52 1.73 -16.76 6.98
CA LYS A 52 2.04 -17.96 7.79
C LYS A 52 3.36 -18.68 7.44
N GLY A 53 4.32 -17.97 6.87
CA GLY A 53 5.64 -18.51 6.58
C GLY A 53 5.68 -19.24 5.25
N ILE A 54 6.57 -18.76 4.38
CA ILE A 54 6.77 -19.17 2.98
C ILE A 54 7.07 -20.68 2.85
N SER A 55 7.51 -21.36 3.92
CA SER A 55 7.92 -22.77 3.89
C SER A 55 6.80 -23.79 4.11
N GLN A 56 5.70 -23.44 4.80
CA GLN A 56 4.66 -24.42 5.17
C GLN A 56 3.50 -24.51 4.16
N LYS A 57 3.32 -23.49 3.32
CA LYS A 57 2.18 -23.36 2.40
C LYS A 57 2.58 -22.94 0.98
N LYS A 58 3.83 -23.22 0.59
CA LYS A 58 4.41 -22.81 -0.71
C LYS A 58 3.61 -23.30 -1.94
N LEU A 59 2.75 -24.32 -1.76
CA LEU A 59 1.91 -24.92 -2.80
C LEU A 59 0.42 -24.60 -2.65
N GLU A 60 0.01 -23.83 -1.65
CA GLU A 60 -1.39 -23.43 -1.52
C GLU A 60 -1.69 -22.20 -2.39
N GLU A 61 -2.84 -22.20 -3.07
CA GLU A 61 -3.29 -21.05 -3.85
C GLU A 61 -3.54 -19.85 -2.94
N GLN A 62 -2.78 -18.77 -3.16
CA GLN A 62 -2.89 -17.52 -2.41
C GLN A 62 -4.10 -16.67 -2.82
N PHE A 63 -4.72 -17.02 -3.94
CA PHE A 63 -5.84 -16.32 -4.54
C PHE A 63 -7.04 -17.26 -4.59
N THR A 64 -8.22 -16.75 -4.25
CA THR A 64 -9.47 -17.50 -4.31
C THR A 64 -10.40 -16.85 -5.33
N GLY A 65 -11.24 -17.63 -5.99
CA GLY A 65 -12.18 -17.13 -6.99
C GLY A 65 -11.87 -17.64 -8.40
N PRO A 66 -12.72 -17.31 -9.38
CA PRO A 66 -13.08 -15.93 -9.72
C PRO A 66 -14.37 -15.41 -9.08
N PHE A 67 -14.36 -14.12 -8.73
CA PHE A 67 -15.53 -13.37 -8.27
C PHE A 67 -15.86 -12.23 -9.23
N TYR A 68 -17.07 -11.71 -9.15
CA TYR A 68 -17.48 -10.52 -9.89
C TYR A 68 -17.78 -9.39 -8.92
N ILE A 69 -17.33 -8.18 -9.23
CA ILE A 69 -17.67 -7.03 -8.40
C ILE A 69 -19.15 -6.70 -8.60
N HIS A 70 -19.93 -6.73 -7.53
CA HIS A 70 -21.34 -6.36 -7.52
C HIS A 70 -21.55 -4.88 -7.22
N ASN A 71 -20.82 -4.35 -6.25
CA ASN A 71 -20.93 -2.95 -5.81
C ASN A 71 -19.56 -2.30 -5.63
N LYS A 72 -19.52 -0.98 -5.86
CA LYS A 72 -18.34 -0.13 -5.63
C LYS A 72 -18.70 0.98 -4.65
N PHE A 73 -17.86 1.17 -3.63
CA PHE A 73 -18.00 2.24 -2.64
C PHE A 73 -16.90 3.29 -2.82
N ASN A 74 -17.08 4.48 -2.23
CA ASN A 74 -16.20 5.65 -2.46
C ASN A 74 -14.73 5.47 -2.01
N ASN A 75 -14.44 4.50 -1.14
CA ASN A 75 -13.12 4.36 -0.51
C ASN A 75 -12.26 3.23 -1.11
N SER A 76 -12.41 2.95 -2.41
CA SER A 76 -11.76 1.80 -3.08
C SER A 76 -12.15 0.44 -2.46
N THR A 77 -13.34 0.38 -1.87
CA THR A 77 -13.93 -0.86 -1.35
C THR A 77 -14.89 -1.42 -2.38
N TYR A 78 -14.82 -2.73 -2.60
CA TYR A 78 -15.64 -3.45 -3.55
C TYR A 78 -16.36 -4.59 -2.84
N GLN A 79 -17.61 -4.82 -3.22
CA GLN A 79 -18.33 -6.03 -2.85
C GLN A 79 -18.18 -7.03 -3.98
N LEU A 80 -17.68 -8.22 -3.64
CA LEU A 80 -17.57 -9.38 -4.52
C LEU A 80 -18.82 -10.27 -4.46
#